data_AF-A0A542SLY3-F1
#
_entry.id   AF-A0A542SLY3-F1
#
_cell.length_a   1.000
_cell.length_b   1.000
_cell.length_c   1.000
_cell.angle_alpha   90.00
_cell.angle_beta   90.00
_cell.angle_gamma   90.00
#
_symmetry.space_group_name_H-M   'P 1'
#
loop_
_entity.id
_entity.type
_entity.pdbx_description
1 polymer ?
#
loop_
_entity_poly.entity_id
_entity_poly.type
_entity_poly.pdbx_seq_one_letter_code
_entity_poly.pdbx_strand_id
1 'polypeptide(L)'
;MSQDSHKAVSTQDRFAIEQPFELPDDQPNHNEGRTLAAWFAMLGIVLGAIVATLGVCLGQYVIIAVGAAVVVAALLGGYFLRLAGQGQPR
;
A
#
# COMPACT_ATOMS: atom_id res chain seq x y z
N MET A 1 -21.78 -34.22 47.34
CA MET A 1 -22.69 -33.58 46.37
C MET A 1 -22.55 -32.07 46.57
N SER A 2 -21.51 -31.43 46.03
CA SER A 2 -21.46 -30.87 44.66
C SER A 2 -22.69 -30.03 44.35
N GLN A 3 -22.74 -28.81 44.89
CA GLN A 3 -23.60 -27.72 44.44
C GLN A 3 -22.73 -26.59 43.90
N ASP A 4 -21.98 -26.90 42.84
CA ASP A 4 -21.41 -25.91 41.93
C ASP A 4 -22.35 -25.81 40.73
N SER A 5 -23.53 -25.21 40.92
CA SER A 5 -24.56 -25.15 39.88
C SER A 5 -25.00 -23.70 39.63
N HIS A 6 -24.33 -23.10 38.65
CA HIS A 6 -24.85 -22.08 37.73
C HIS A 6 -25.45 -20.80 38.35
N LYS A 7 -24.60 -19.93 38.92
CA LYS A 7 -24.87 -18.49 38.79
C LYS A 7 -24.60 -18.10 37.35
N ALA A 8 -25.63 -17.66 36.64
CA ALA A 8 -25.48 -17.08 35.32
C ALA A 8 -24.56 -15.85 35.45
N VAL A 9 -23.32 -15.98 34.96
CA VAL A 9 -22.37 -14.89 34.87
C VAL A 9 -23.05 -13.78 34.08
N SER A 10 -23.32 -12.66 34.75
CA SER A 10 -24.02 -11.55 34.14
C SER A 10 -23.17 -10.99 33.00
N THR A 11 -23.80 -10.46 31.95
CA THR A 11 -23.06 -9.83 30.83
C THR A 11 -22.08 -8.77 31.34
N GLN A 12 -22.42 -8.10 32.44
CA GLN A 12 -21.58 -7.12 33.11
C GLN A 12 -20.32 -7.73 33.75
N ASP A 13 -20.41 -8.93 34.32
CA ASP A 13 -19.24 -9.68 34.82
C ASP A 13 -18.34 -10.16 33.69
N ARG A 14 -18.88 -10.42 32.49
CA ARG A 14 -18.08 -10.78 31.30
C ARG A 14 -17.20 -9.62 30.84
N PHE A 15 -17.76 -8.41 30.78
CA PHE A 15 -17.00 -7.21 30.43
C PHE A 15 -15.98 -6.78 31.49
N ALA A 16 -16.13 -7.23 32.74
CA ALA A 16 -15.14 -7.00 33.79
C ALA A 16 -13.91 -7.93 33.68
N ILE A 17 -14.05 -9.07 32.98
CA ILE A 17 -12.98 -10.06 32.73
C ILE A 17 -12.34 -9.85 31.35
N GLU A 18 -13.10 -9.32 30.39
CA GLU A 18 -12.58 -8.82 29.11
C GLU A 18 -11.74 -7.56 29.38
N GLN A 19 -10.41 -7.74 29.44
CA GLN A 19 -9.46 -6.63 29.41
C GLN A 19 -9.88 -5.70 28.27
N PRO A 20 -10.02 -4.38 28.50
CA PRO A 20 -10.19 -3.44 27.41
C PRO A 20 -8.98 -3.65 26.51
N PHE A 21 -9.23 -4.24 25.34
CA PHE A 21 -8.23 -4.34 24.30
C PHE A 21 -7.92 -2.91 23.87
N GLU A 22 -6.85 -2.36 24.44
CA GLU A 22 -6.26 -1.13 23.96
C GLU A 22 -5.69 -1.45 22.58
N LEU A 23 -6.41 -0.97 21.56
CA LEU A 23 -5.83 -0.82 20.25
C LEU A 23 -4.57 0.03 20.41
N PRO A 24 -3.42 -0.37 19.84
CA PRO A 24 -2.31 0.55 19.68
C PRO A 24 -2.82 1.88 19.10
N ASP A 25 -2.41 3.00 19.68
CA ASP A 25 -2.78 4.35 19.22
C ASP A 25 -2.48 4.57 17.73
N ASP A 26 -1.51 3.81 17.20
CA ASP A 26 -1.11 3.82 15.81
C ASP A 26 -2.13 3.07 14.94
N GLN A 27 -3.16 3.80 14.47
CA GLN A 27 -4.01 3.29 13.40
C GLN A 27 -3.18 3.09 12.14
N PRO A 28 -3.26 1.92 11.48
CA PRO A 28 -2.74 1.76 10.13
C PRO A 28 -3.27 2.89 9.26
N ASN A 29 -2.36 3.53 8.54
CA ASN A 29 -2.72 4.63 7.68
C ASN A 29 -3.71 4.12 6.61
N HIS A 30 -4.84 4.83 6.45
CA HIS A 30 -5.99 4.45 5.62
C HIS A 30 -5.71 4.53 4.09
N ASN A 31 -4.47 4.26 3.68
CA ASN A 31 -4.11 4.08 2.29
C ASN A 31 -4.15 2.59 1.94
N GLU A 32 -5.22 2.16 1.29
CA GLU A 32 -5.33 0.80 0.74
C GLU A 32 -4.50 0.66 -0.55
N GLY A 33 -3.26 1.16 -0.55
CA GLY A 33 -2.42 1.28 -1.76
C GLY A 33 -2.79 2.45 -2.69
N ARG A 34 -3.62 3.40 -2.23
CA ARG A 34 -4.08 4.57 -2.99
C ARG A 34 -3.16 5.79 -2.87
N THR A 35 -1.84 5.62 -2.98
CA THR A 35 -0.92 6.76 -2.98
C THR A 35 -0.69 7.28 -4.39
N LEU A 36 -0.78 8.61 -4.56
CA LEU A 36 -0.50 9.27 -5.85
C LEU A 36 0.91 8.93 -6.35
N ALA A 37 1.89 8.85 -5.45
CA ALA A 37 3.26 8.46 -5.80
C ALA A 37 3.35 7.03 -6.37
N ALA A 38 2.67 6.06 -5.75
CA ALA A 38 2.68 4.67 -6.22
C ALA A 38 1.96 4.52 -7.56
N TRP A 39 0.78 5.12 -7.71
CA TRP A 39 0.03 5.07 -8.98
C TRP A 39 0.76 5.75 -10.13
N PHE A 40 1.41 6.89 -9.86
CA PHE A 40 2.24 7.57 -10.87
C PHE A 40 3.40 6.68 -11.33
N ALA A 41 4.17 6.13 -10.38
CA ALA A 41 5.28 5.24 -10.70
C ALA A 41 4.82 3.99 -11.45
N MET A 42 3.73 3.35 -11.01
CA MET A 42 3.18 2.15 -11.63
C MET A 42 2.75 2.41 -13.08
N LEU A 43 1.95 3.44 -13.33
CA LEU A 43 1.50 3.78 -14.69
C LEU A 43 2.65 4.17 -15.60
N GLY A 44 3.60 4.96 -15.09
CA GLY A 44 4.76 5.39 -15.87
C GLY A 44 5.70 4.23 -16.25
N ILE A 45 5.94 3.29 -15.33
CA ILE A 45 6.74 2.10 -15.61
C ILE A 45 6.02 1.20 -16.64
N VAL A 46 4.72 0.97 -16.48
CA VAL A 46 3.92 0.18 -17.44
C VAL A 46 3.99 0.79 -18.83
N LEU A 47 3.81 2.11 -18.95
CA LEU A 47 3.88 2.80 -20.23
C LEU A 47 5.27 2.69 -20.86
N GLY A 48 6.34 2.93 -20.08
CA GLY A 48 7.71 2.79 -20.57
C GLY A 48 8.05 1.37 -21.01
N ALA A 49 7.56 0.36 -20.28
CA ALA A 49 7.72 -1.05 -20.64
C ALA A 49 7.00 -1.41 -21.95
N ILE A 50 5.78 -0.90 -22.17
CA ILE A 50 5.05 -1.06 -23.44
C ILE A 50 5.86 -0.47 -24.60
N VAL A 51 6.33 0.78 -24.46
CA VAL A 51 7.13 1.45 -25.50
C VAL A 51 8.44 0.69 -25.77
N ALA A 52 9.16 0.27 -24.73
CA ALA A 52 10.39 -0.51 -24.89
C ALA A 52 10.13 -1.85 -25.60
N THR A 53 9.04 -2.54 -25.24
CA THR A 53 8.64 -3.81 -25.86
C THR A 53 8.33 -3.61 -27.35
N LEU A 54 7.62 -2.55 -27.72
CA LEU A 54 7.39 -2.20 -29.13
C LEU A 54 8.71 -1.94 -29.87
N GLY A 55 9.66 -1.26 -29.23
CA GLY A 55 11.00 -1.05 -29.80
C GLY A 55 11.74 -2.36 -30.06
N VAL A 56 11.64 -3.32 -29.15
CA VAL A 56 12.21 -4.67 -29.32
C VAL A 56 11.53 -5.39 -30.48
N CYS A 57 10.19 -5.39 -30.54
CA CYS A 57 9.44 -6.04 -31.64
C CYS A 57 9.77 -5.45 -33.01
N LEU A 58 10.08 -4.16 -33.09
CA LEU A 58 10.45 -3.46 -34.32
C LEU A 58 11.96 -3.48 -34.61
N GLY A 59 12.79 -4.01 -33.70
CA GLY A 59 14.24 -3.98 -33.82
C GLY A 59 14.85 -2.57 -33.82
N GLN A 60 14.17 -1.59 -33.22
CA GLN A 60 14.55 -0.18 -33.23
C GLN A 60 15.13 0.26 -31.89
N TYR A 61 16.46 0.37 -31.82
CA TYR A 61 17.17 0.77 -30.60
C TYR A 61 16.74 2.14 -30.04
N VAL A 62 16.36 3.08 -30.90
CA VAL A 62 15.89 4.40 -30.48
C VAL A 62 14.60 4.29 -29.66
N ILE A 63 13.64 3.47 -30.10
CA ILE A 63 12.37 3.28 -29.40
C ILE A 63 12.59 2.56 -28.07
N ILE A 64 13.51 1.59 -28.03
CA ILE A 64 13.92 0.91 -26.79
C ILE A 64 14.49 1.93 -25.79
N ALA A 65 15.39 2.80 -26.24
CA ALA A 65 15.98 3.85 -25.41
C ALA A 65 14.93 4.85 -24.90
N VAL A 66 13.96 5.23 -25.73
CA VAL A 66 12.83 6.07 -25.31
C VAL A 66 12.00 5.38 -24.21
N GLY A 67 11.64 4.11 -24.40
CA GLY A 67 10.91 3.35 -23.38
C GLY A 67 11.67 3.27 -22.05
N ALA A 68 12.97 3.00 -22.10
CA ALA A 68 13.83 3.01 -20.91
C ALA A 68 13.88 4.39 -20.23
N ALA A 69 13.97 5.48 -21.00
CA ALA A 69 13.97 6.84 -20.47
C ALA A 69 12.64 7.16 -19.75
N VAL A 70 11.50 6.71 -20.28
CA VAL A 70 10.19 6.86 -19.62
C VAL A 70 10.15 6.12 -18.29
N VAL A 71 10.67 4.89 -18.22
CA VAL A 71 10.75 4.14 -16.95
C VAL A 71 11.58 4.89 -15.90
N VAL A 72 12.75 5.41 -16.30
CA VAL A 72 13.60 6.20 -15.41
C VAL A 72 12.88 7.47 -14.93
N ALA A 73 12.21 8.19 -15.84
CA ALA A 73 11.44 9.38 -15.48
C ALA A 73 10.29 9.06 -14.51
N ALA A 74 9.60 7.92 -14.69
CA ALA A 74 8.54 7.46 -13.81
C ALA A 74 9.04 7.16 -12.39
N LEU A 75 10.20 6.49 -12.29
CA LEU A 75 10.84 6.18 -11.01
C LEU A 75 11.28 7.47 -10.29
N LEU A 76 11.93 8.37 -11.01
CA LEU A 76 12.36 9.66 -10.46
C LEU A 76 11.16 10.50 -10.02
N GLY A 77 10.13 10.62 -10.87
CA GLY A 77 8.91 11.34 -10.53
C GLY A 77 8.22 10.74 -9.30
N GLY A 78 8.02 9.42 -9.26
CA GLY A 78 7.46 8.73 -8.10
C GLY A 78 8.26 8.94 -6.81
N TYR A 79 9.60 8.96 -6.91
CA TYR A 79 10.48 9.27 -5.80
C TYR A 79 10.31 10.71 -5.31
N PHE A 80 10.27 11.69 -6.21
CA PHE A 80 10.01 13.09 -5.85
C PHE A 80 8.63 13.29 -5.23
N LEU A 81 7.59 12.62 -5.76
CA LEU A 81 6.26 12.60 -5.18
C LEU A 81 6.27 12.01 -3.77
N ARG A 82 7.03 10.92 -3.55
CA ARG A 82 7.22 10.35 -2.21
C ARG A 82 7.88 11.33 -1.25
N LEU A 83 8.94 12.04 -1.69
CA LEU A 83 9.60 13.08 -0.89
C LEU A 83 8.69 14.27 -0.59
N ALA A 84 7.79 14.62 -1.51
CA ALA A 84 6.77 15.66 -1.32
C ALA A 84 5.61 15.24 -0.39
N GLY A 85 5.68 14.04 0.21
CA GLY A 85 4.66 13.52 1.13
C GLY A 85 3.48 12.83 0.44
N GLN A 86 3.51 12.67 -0.89
CA GLN A 86 2.46 11.98 -1.66
C GLN A 86 2.62 10.45 -1.71
N GLY A 87 3.65 9.91 -1.05
CA GLY A 87 3.89 8.47 -0.87
C GLY A 87 3.63 7.95 0.55
N GLN A 88 3.21 8.84 1.47
CA GLN A 88 3.02 8.69 2.93
C GLN A 88 4.32 8.44 3.72
N PRO A 89 4.55 9.15 4.85
CA PRO A 89 3.57 9.56 5.88
C PRO A 89 3.45 11.08 6.19
N ARG A 90 2.20 11.51 6.39
CA ARG A 90 1.70 12.24 7.58
C ARG A 90 0.39 11.57 7.99
#